data_AF-A0A1A2FPV9-F1
#
_entry.id   AF-A0A1A2FPV9-F1
#
_cell.length_a   1.000
_cell.length_b   1.000
_cell.length_c   1.000
_cell.angle_alpha   90.00
_cell.angle_beta   90.00
_cell.angle_gamma   90.00
#
_symmetry.space_group_name_H-M   'P 1'
#
loop_
_entity.id
_entity.type
_entity.pdbx_description
1 polymer ?
#
loop_
_entity_poly.entity_id
_entity_poly.type
_entity_poly.pdbx_seq_one_letter_code
_entity_poly.pdbx_strand_id
1 'polypeptide(L)'
;MAGVATADRVFLALANPVRRELLEILAGRPLSAGELSDRFELSRPAVAEHLKVLRDAGLVADEPQGRRRIYRLTAEPLAELGSWLHPFEKFWRARLAGLAEAAEELA
;
A
#
# COMPACT_ATOMS: atom_id res chain seq x y z
N MET A 1 -8.68 16.37 -13.74
CA MET A 1 -8.61 16.77 -12.32
C MET A 1 -8.89 15.60 -11.36
N ALA A 2 -9.83 14.68 -11.64
CA ALA A 2 -10.15 13.56 -10.73
C ALA A 2 -9.00 12.55 -10.51
N GLY A 3 -8.10 12.34 -11.49
CA GLY A 3 -7.00 11.37 -11.37
C GLY A 3 -5.86 11.78 -10.41
N VAL A 4 -5.58 13.07 -10.26
CA VAL A 4 -4.51 13.56 -9.37
C VAL A 4 -4.91 13.42 -7.90
N ALA A 5 -6.16 13.78 -7.58
CA ALA A 5 -6.68 13.70 -6.20
C ALA A 5 -6.77 12.25 -5.68
N THR A 6 -6.97 11.26 -6.55
CA THR A 6 -6.96 9.84 -6.17
C THR A 6 -5.56 9.35 -5.85
N ALA A 7 -4.56 9.71 -6.67
CA ALA A 7 -3.17 9.35 -6.43
C ALA A 7 -2.65 9.93 -5.09
N ASP A 8 -2.96 11.20 -4.79
CA ASP A 8 -2.56 11.83 -3.53
C ASP A 8 -3.10 11.10 -2.30
N ARG A 9 -4.35 10.61 -2.36
CA ARG A 9 -4.94 9.82 -1.27
C ARG A 9 -4.21 8.49 -1.07
N VAL A 10 -3.84 7.82 -2.15
CA VAL A 10 -3.05 6.59 -2.10
C VAL A 10 -1.68 6.86 -1.48
N PHE A 11 -0.97 7.91 -1.91
CA PHE A 11 0.33 8.28 -1.32
C PHE A 11 0.21 8.61 0.18
N LEU A 12 -0.77 9.44 0.56
CA LEU A 12 -1.01 9.78 1.96
C LEU A 12 -1.36 8.54 2.78
N ALA A 13 -2.17 7.63 2.24
CA ALA A 13 -2.47 6.36 2.88
C ALA A 13 -1.19 5.51 3.06
N LEU A 14 -0.35 5.38 2.04
CA LEU A 14 0.87 4.57 2.12
C LEU A 14 1.99 5.21 2.95
N ALA A 15 1.93 6.49 3.28
CA ALA A 15 2.94 7.16 4.11
C ALA A 15 3.05 6.61 5.55
N ASN A 16 2.02 5.93 6.05
CA ASN A 16 2.02 5.36 7.40
C ASN A 16 2.43 3.86 7.38
N PRO A 17 3.38 3.43 8.23
CA PRO A 17 3.86 2.03 8.24
C PRO A 17 2.79 1.02 8.62
N VAL A 18 1.93 1.32 9.61
CA VAL A 18 0.84 0.43 10.05
C VAL A 18 -0.13 0.17 8.90
N ARG A 19 -0.42 1.20 8.09
CA ARG A 19 -1.27 1.04 6.92
C ARG A 19 -0.64 0.16 5.84
N ARG A 20 0.67 0.24 5.62
CA ARG A 20 1.37 -0.69 4.71
C ARG A 20 1.33 -2.12 5.22
N GLU A 21 1.60 -2.33 6.50
CA GLU A 21 1.55 -3.65 7.13
C GLU A 21 0.14 -4.27 7.09
N LEU A 22 -0.91 -3.47 7.30
CA LEU A 22 -2.30 -3.93 7.12
C LEU A 22 -2.55 -4.43 5.69
N LEU A 23 -2.04 -3.74 4.66
CA LEU A 23 -2.18 -4.17 3.26
C LEU A 23 -1.40 -5.46 2.99
N GLU A 24 -0.19 -5.60 3.54
CA GLU A 24 0.62 -6.82 3.43
C GLU A 24 -0.08 -8.03 4.08
N ILE A 25 -0.69 -7.85 5.25
CA ILE A 25 -1.49 -8.89 5.91
C ILE A 25 -2.71 -9.26 5.05
N LEU A 26 -3.42 -8.26 4.52
CA LEU A 26 -4.62 -8.45 3.71
C LEU A 26 -4.34 -9.02 2.31
N ALA A 27 -3.10 -8.89 1.82
CA ALA A 27 -2.66 -9.55 0.59
C ALA A 27 -2.66 -11.07 0.73
N GLY A 28 -2.45 -11.59 1.94
CA GLY A 28 -2.51 -13.02 2.23
C GLY A 28 -3.94 -13.57 2.26
N ARG A 29 -4.85 -12.89 2.96
CA ARG A 29 -6.28 -13.25 3.03
C ARG A 29 -7.15 -12.12 3.59
N PRO A 30 -8.46 -12.10 3.27
CA PRO A 30 -9.42 -11.22 3.95
C PRO A 30 -9.52 -11.53 5.46
N LEU A 31 -9.68 -10.49 6.29
CA LEU A 31 -9.73 -10.59 7.75
C LEU A 31 -10.72 -9.60 8.34
N SER A 32 -11.28 -9.91 9.51
CA SER A 32 -12.10 -8.97 10.27
C SER A 32 -11.26 -7.88 10.94
N ALA A 33 -11.88 -6.74 11.29
CA ALA A 33 -11.22 -5.69 12.08
C ALA A 33 -10.64 -6.21 13.41
N GLY A 34 -11.30 -7.19 14.04
CA GLY A 34 -10.82 -7.82 15.27
C GLY A 34 -9.53 -8.61 15.03
N GLU A 35 -9.54 -9.50 14.04
CA GLU A 35 -8.36 -10.30 13.68
C GLU A 35 -7.18 -9.44 13.19
N LEU A 36 -7.46 -8.30 12.57
CA LEU A 36 -6.42 -7.31 12.22
C LEU A 36 -5.91 -6.61 13.47
N SER A 37 -6.79 -6.19 14.39
CA SER A 37 -6.38 -5.51 15.62
C SER A 37 -5.50 -6.38 16.50
N ASP A 38 -5.80 -7.68 16.58
CA ASP A 38 -5.05 -8.62 17.41
C ASP A 38 -3.59 -8.83 16.92
N ARG A 39 -3.19 -8.25 15.77
CA ARG A 39 -1.83 -8.29 15.23
C ARG A 39 -0.98 -7.06 15.56
N PHE A 40 -1.55 -6.05 16.20
CA PHE A 40 -0.87 -4.81 16.54
C PHE A 40 -0.98 -4.52 18.03
N GLU A 41 0.02 -3.88 18.61
CA GLU A 41 -0.05 -3.27 19.95
C GLU A 41 -0.82 -1.93 19.92
N LEU A 42 -1.92 -1.89 19.15
CA LEU A 42 -2.75 -0.72 18.96
C LEU A 42 -4.15 -0.98 19.48
N SER A 43 -4.84 0.09 19.85
CA SER A 43 -6.24 0.00 20.22
C SER A 43 -7.09 -0.34 18.99
N ARG A 44 -8.20 -1.05 19.20
CA ARG A 44 -9.19 -1.36 18.14
C ARG A 44 -9.69 -0.10 17.42
N PRO A 45 -9.97 1.04 18.11
CA PRO A 45 -10.29 2.29 17.42
C PRO A 45 -9.18 2.79 16.49
N ALA A 46 -7.91 2.68 16.88
CA ALA A 46 -6.79 3.11 16.04
C ALA A 46 -6.69 2.27 14.75
N VAL A 47 -6.84 0.94 14.86
CA VAL A 47 -6.86 0.06 13.69
C VAL A 47 -8.07 0.35 12.79
N ALA A 48 -9.24 0.62 13.39
CA ALA A 48 -10.43 1.01 12.62
C ALA A 48 -10.25 2.34 11.87
N GLU A 49 -9.55 3.31 12.46
CA GLU A 49 -9.19 4.57 11.80
C GLU A 49 -8.26 4.33 10.61
N HIS A 50 -7.23 3.49 10.77
CA HIS A 50 -6.34 3.10 9.68
C HIS A 50 -7.10 2.42 8.54
N LEU A 51 -8.00 1.48 8.85
CA LEU A 51 -8.85 0.81 7.86
C LEU A 51 -9.82 1.76 7.16
N LYS A 52 -10.31 2.80 7.85
CA LYS A 52 -11.11 3.86 7.24
C LYS A 52 -10.28 4.63 6.21
N VAL A 53 -9.08 5.08 6.56
CA VAL A 53 -8.19 5.81 5.63
C VAL A 53 -7.85 4.95 4.40
N LEU A 54 -7.54 3.67 4.60
CA LEU A 54 -7.26 2.75 3.50
C LEU A 54 -8.48 2.57 2.59
N ARG A 55 -9.69 2.47 3.15
CA ARG A 55 -10.93 2.36 2.37
C ARG A 55 -11.22 3.65 1.60
N ASP A 56 -11.05 4.79 2.23
CA ASP A 56 -11.30 6.10 1.61
C ASP A 56 -10.30 6.39 0.46
N ALA A 57 -9.12 5.74 0.51
CA ALA A 57 -8.13 5.71 -0.57
C ALA A 57 -8.36 4.58 -1.60
N GLY A 58 -9.39 3.74 -1.40
CA GLY A 58 -9.71 2.62 -2.29
C GLY A 58 -8.77 1.41 -2.20
N LEU A 59 -7.85 1.39 -1.23
CA LEU A 59 -6.84 0.33 -1.05
C LEU A 59 -7.40 -0.91 -0.35
N VAL A 60 -8.54 -0.79 0.33
CA VAL A 60 -9.29 -1.92 0.89
C VAL A 60 -10.77 -1.75 0.61
N ALA A 61 -11.44 -2.89 0.42
CA ALA A 61 -12.90 -2.98 0.48
C ALA A 61 -13.30 -3.75 1.74
N ASP A 62 -14.55 -3.60 2.14
CA ASP A 62 -15.10 -4.39 3.24
C ASP A 62 -16.52 -4.83 2.97
N GLU A 63 -16.90 -5.94 3.60
CA GLU A 63 -18.21 -6.55 3.46
C GLU A 63 -18.75 -6.94 4.85
N PRO A 64 -20.05 -6.71 5.13
CA PRO A 64 -20.65 -7.14 6.38
C PRO A 64 -20.83 -8.66 6.41
N GLN A 65 -20.35 -9.31 7.48
CA GLN A 65 -20.55 -10.72 7.76
C GLN A 65 -21.08 -10.90 9.19
N GLY A 66 -22.40 -10.93 9.31
CA GLY A 66 -23.09 -10.96 10.60
C GLY A 66 -22.78 -9.70 11.42
N ARG A 67 -22.18 -9.88 12.60
CA ARG A 67 -21.79 -8.76 13.49
C ARG A 67 -20.40 -8.19 13.21
N ARG A 68 -19.67 -8.73 12.24
CA ARG A 68 -18.30 -8.32 11.89
C ARG A 68 -18.27 -7.76 10.48
N ARG A 69 -17.25 -6.96 10.18
CA ARG A 69 -16.89 -6.55 8.81
C ARG A 69 -15.60 -7.24 8.43
N ILE A 70 -15.59 -7.86 7.26
CA ILE A 70 -14.40 -8.49 6.68
C ILE A 70 -13.79 -7.51 5.69
N TYR A 71 -12.50 -7.23 5.85
CA TYR A 71 -11.72 -6.36 4.98
C TYR A 71 -10.92 -7.22 4.00
N ARG A 72 -10.79 -6.73 2.77
CA ARG A 72 -9.99 -7.32 1.70
C ARG A 72 -9.15 -6.25 1.01
N LEU A 73 -7.98 -6.65 0.51
CA LEU A 73 -7.15 -5.80 -0.34
C LEU A 73 -7.87 -5.48 -1.66
N THR A 74 -7.73 -4.25 -2.12
CA THR A 74 -8.06 -3.79 -3.48
C THR A 74 -6.74 -3.39 -4.15
N ALA A 75 -6.29 -4.17 -5.12
CA ALA A 75 -4.93 -4.08 -5.66
C ALA A 75 -4.78 -3.03 -6.78
N GLU A 76 -5.88 -2.64 -7.40
CA GLU A 76 -5.92 -1.76 -8.56
C GLU A 76 -5.21 -0.41 -8.31
N PRO A 77 -5.43 0.31 -7.18
CA PRO A 77 -4.71 1.57 -6.93
C PRO A 77 -3.20 1.39 -6.77
N LEU A 78 -2.75 0.23 -6.29
CA LEU A 78 -1.32 -0.08 -6.18
C LEU A 78 -0.70 -0.36 -7.55
N ALA A 79 -1.45 -0.95 -8.48
CA ALA A 79 -0.98 -1.17 -9.85
C ALA A 79 -0.82 0.15 -10.62
N GLU A 80 -1.74 1.10 -10.43
CA GLU A 80 -1.62 2.46 -10.97
C GLU A 80 -0.39 3.18 -10.41
N LEU A 81 -0.17 3.08 -9.09
CA LEU A 81 1.03 3.63 -8.43
C LEU A 81 2.31 3.00 -8.99
N GLY A 82 2.35 1.67 -9.15
CA GLY A 82 3.48 0.97 -9.73
C GLY A 82 3.79 1.42 -11.16
N SER A 83 2.75 1.65 -11.95
CA SER A 83 2.88 2.17 -13.32
C SER A 83 3.49 3.57 -13.35
N TRP A 84 3.12 4.43 -12.39
CA TRP A 84 3.71 5.77 -12.23
C TRP A 84 5.16 5.73 -11.74
N LEU A 85 5.53 4.77 -10.89
CA LEU A 85 6.91 4.60 -10.39
C LEU A 85 7.88 4.06 -11.45
N HIS A 86 7.38 3.30 -12.42
CA HIS A 86 8.19 2.56 -13.38
C HIS A 86 9.19 3.40 -14.21
N PRO A 87 8.88 4.63 -14.68
CA PRO A 87 9.86 5.48 -15.35
C PRO A 87 11.05 5.87 -14.46
N PHE A 88 10.82 6.10 -13.17
CA PHE A 88 11.88 6.44 -12.21
C PHE A 88 12.77 5.24 -11.91
N GLU A 89 12.18 4.05 -11.82
CA GLU A 89 12.93 2.79 -11.72
C GLU A 89 13.87 2.62 -12.91
N LYS A 90 13.36 2.82 -14.14
CA LYS A 90 14.16 2.77 -15.37
C LYS A 90 15.32 3.78 -15.37
N PHE A 91 15.06 5.02 -14.95
CA PHE A 91 16.08 6.05 -14.83
C PHE A 91 17.23 5.61 -13.92
N TRP A 92 16.93 5.10 -12.73
CA TRP A 92 17.95 4.65 -11.79
C TRP A 92 18.69 3.40 -12.26
N ARG A 93 18.00 2.45 -12.88
CA ARG A 93 18.64 1.26 -13.47
C ARG A 93 19.67 1.64 -14.54
N ALA A 94 19.33 2.56 -15.44
CA ALA A 94 20.25 3.04 -16.47
C ALA A 94 21.48 3.74 -15.88
N ARG A 95 21.29 4.60 -14.87
CA ARG A 95 22.38 5.26 -14.14
C ARG A 95 23.32 4.26 -13.46
N LEU A 96 22.76 3.26 -12.78
CA LEU A 96 23.55 2.24 -12.09
C LEU A 96 24.30 1.34 -13.06
N ALA A 97 23.73 1.01 -14.22
CA ALA A 97 24.41 0.24 -15.26
C ALA A 97 25.66 0.98 -15.78
N GLY A 98 25.55 2.27 -16.11
CA GLY A 98 26.71 3.06 -16.55
C GLY A 98 27.79 3.21 -15.47
N LEU A 99 27.40 3.26 -14.19
CA LEU A 99 28.37 3.25 -13.08
C LEU A 99 29.08 1.89 -12.95
N ALA A 100 28.39 0.79 -13.18
CA ALA A 100 28.98 -0.54 -13.15
C ALA A 100 30.01 -0.73 -14.28
N GLU A 101 29.66 -0.33 -15.50
CA GLU A 101 30.59 -0.38 -16.66
C GLU A 101 31.86 0.44 -16.40
N ALA A 102 31.72 1.68 -15.92
CA ALA A 102 32.86 2.53 -15.60
C ALA A 102 33.74 1.98 -14.46
N ALA A 103 33.14 1.27 -13.50
CA ALA A 103 33.89 0.63 -12.41
C ALA A 103 34.69 -0.59 -12.90
N GLU A 104 34.15 -1.35 -13.86
CA GLU A 104 34.85 -2.47 -14.50
C GLU A 104 36.02 -1.99 -15.38
N GLU A 105 35.90 -0.85 -16.07
CA GLU A 105 36.99 -0.28 -16.87
C GLU A 105 38.20 0.20 -16.04
N LEU A 106 37.99 0.49 -14.74
CA LEU A 106 39.02 0.97 -13.82
C LEU A 106 39.67 -0.16 -12.99
N ALA A 107 39.20 -1.40 -13.13
CA ALA A 107 39.69 -2.58 -12.41
C ALA A 107 40.74 -3.37 -13.22
#